data_AF-A0A9N9XUG9-F1
#
_entry.id   AF-A0A9N9XUG9-F1
#
_cell.length_a   1.000
_cell.length_b   1.000
_cell.length_c   1.000
_cell.angle_alpha   90.00
_cell.angle_beta   90.00
_cell.angle_gamma   90.00
#
_symmetry.space_group_name_H-M   'P 1'
#
loop_
_entity.id
_entity.type
_entity.pdbx_description
1 polymer ?
#
loop_
_entity_poly.entity_id
_entity_poly.type
_entity_poly.pdbx_seq_one_letter_code
_entity_poly.pdbx_strand_id
1 'polypeptide(L)'
;MDTEESNTENNNKILNVEDLNIEILPVIYDIIKSVEKDNHHDNTAKTRDSQDCSQKVLELQKRLDQARTEIRMLPGIDFSKEQQLNHLEALKTQLRLKQELVQKYRYIILANNEQLVQRLSESYPMRRAAQLVVRLMYSGKNFIEEQKLQGRLTPEQFRALMRDVASNFQNQIKQAQENLRKKMK
;
A
#
# COMPACT_ATOMS: atom_id res chain seq x y z
N MET A 1 -9.46 32.05 10.19
CA MET A 1 -10.19 31.12 11.07
C MET A 1 -10.54 29.91 10.22
N ASP A 2 -9.97 28.80 10.63
CA ASP A 2 -10.42 27.41 10.42
C ASP A 2 -10.48 26.91 8.97
N THR A 3 -9.33 26.46 8.47
CA THR A 3 -9.27 25.38 7.48
C THR A 3 -8.82 24.13 8.21
N GLU A 4 -9.82 23.37 8.69
CA GLU A 4 -9.60 22.01 9.17
C GLU A 4 -9.19 21.13 7.98
N GLU A 5 -7.89 20.90 7.86
CA GLU A 5 -7.36 19.77 7.09
C GLU A 5 -7.77 18.48 7.81
N SER A 6 -8.97 17.99 7.49
CA SER A 6 -9.44 16.66 7.85
C SER A 6 -8.60 15.63 7.08
N ASN A 7 -7.47 15.29 7.68
CA ASN A 7 -6.63 14.17 7.34
C ASN A 7 -7.41 12.87 7.59
N THR A 8 -8.31 12.54 6.65
CA THR A 8 -9.07 11.29 6.68
C THR A 8 -8.30 10.31 5.79
N GLU A 9 -7.34 9.62 6.39
CA GLU A 9 -6.81 8.36 5.87
C GLU A 9 -7.94 7.33 5.88
N ASN A 10 -8.88 7.46 4.94
CA ASN A 10 -9.82 6.41 4.62
C ASN A 10 -9.01 5.30 3.94
N ASN A 11 -8.59 4.33 4.75
CA ASN A 11 -8.24 2.97 4.33
C ASN A 11 -9.46 2.26 3.71
N ASN A 12 -10.14 2.90 2.76
CA ASN A 12 -11.11 2.25 1.90
C ASN A 12 -10.29 1.41 0.95
N LYS A 13 -10.09 0.13 1.29
CA LYS A 13 -9.59 -0.86 0.34
C LYS A 13 -10.47 -0.75 -0.90
N ILE A 14 -9.90 -0.21 -1.98
CA ILE A 14 -10.59 -0.06 -3.25
C ILE A 14 -10.95 -1.48 -3.69
N LEU A 15 -12.24 -1.80 -3.70
CA LEU A 15 -12.73 -3.11 -4.11
C LEU A 15 -12.39 -3.28 -5.59
N ASN A 16 -11.58 -4.29 -5.89
CA ASN A 16 -11.25 -4.65 -7.26
C ASN A 16 -12.19 -5.75 -7.76
N VAL A 17 -12.28 -5.90 -9.08
CA VAL A 17 -13.08 -6.97 -9.72
C VAL A 17 -12.64 -8.35 -9.25
N GLU A 18 -11.35 -8.53 -8.98
CA GLU A 18 -10.75 -9.78 -8.49
C GLU A 18 -11.13 -10.12 -7.05
N ASP A 19 -11.57 -9.13 -6.25
CA ASP A 19 -12.02 -9.35 -4.87
C ASP A 19 -13.48 -9.85 -4.80
N LEU A 20 -14.21 -9.89 -5.92
CA LEU A 20 -15.62 -10.32 -5.97
C LEU A 20 -15.73 -11.84 -5.91
N ASN A 21 -16.44 -12.35 -4.90
CA ASN A 21 -16.62 -13.78 -4.72
C ASN A 21 -17.95 -14.26 -5.33
N ILE A 22 -18.01 -14.30 -6.66
CA ILE A 22 -19.23 -14.65 -7.40
C ILE A 22 -19.13 -16.10 -7.90
N GLU A 23 -19.34 -17.06 -7.01
CA GLU A 23 -19.37 -18.49 -7.36
C GLU A 23 -20.80 -18.97 -7.60
N ILE A 24 -21.21 -19.04 -8.87
CA ILE A 24 -22.58 -19.43 -9.25
C ILE A 24 -22.61 -20.78 -10.00
N LEU A 25 -21.53 -21.11 -10.70
CA LEU A 25 -21.44 -22.32 -11.53
C LEU A 25 -21.69 -23.64 -10.78
N PRO A 26 -21.20 -23.85 -9.54
CA PRO A 26 -21.50 -25.08 -8.80
C PRO A 26 -23.00 -25.27 -8.55
N VAL A 27 -23.71 -24.19 -8.20
CA VAL A 27 -25.15 -24.24 -7.94
C VAL A 27 -25.93 -24.49 -9.23
N ILE A 28 -25.53 -23.87 -10.34
CA ILE A 28 -26.13 -24.14 -11.66
C ILE A 28 -25.95 -25.61 -12.06
N TYR A 29 -24.75 -26.14 -11.91
CA TYR A 29 -24.47 -27.55 -12.20
C TYR A 29 -25.34 -28.48 -11.34
N ASP A 30 -25.45 -28.19 -10.05
CA ASP A 30 -26.27 -28.98 -9.13
C ASP A 30 -27.76 -28.91 -9.45
N ILE A 31 -28.27 -27.78 -9.94
CA ILE A 31 -29.66 -27.66 -10.42
C ILE A 31 -29.86 -28.52 -11.67
N ILE A 32 -29.00 -28.37 -12.69
CA ILE A 32 -29.07 -29.15 -13.94
C ILE A 32 -29.07 -30.65 -13.61
N LYS A 33 -28.14 -31.09 -12.77
CA LYS A 33 -28.04 -32.49 -12.33
C LYS A 33 -29.27 -32.97 -11.57
N SER A 34 -29.90 -32.11 -10.78
CA SER A 34 -31.12 -32.46 -10.02
C SER A 34 -32.32 -32.63 -10.96
N VAL A 35 -32.44 -31.75 -11.95
CA VAL A 35 -33.51 -31.81 -12.98
C VAL A 35 -33.35 -33.05 -13.87
N GLU A 36 -32.12 -33.39 -14.26
CA GLU A 36 -31.86 -34.60 -15.06
C GLU A 36 -32.19 -35.90 -14.32
N LYS A 37 -32.08 -35.90 -12.97
CA LYS A 37 -32.34 -37.06 -12.11
C LYS A 37 -33.84 -37.31 -11.85
N ASP A 38 -34.68 -36.28 -11.95
CA ASP A 38 -36.13 -36.33 -11.65
C ASP A 38 -36.96 -37.16 -12.66
N ASN A 39 -36.29 -37.74 -13.67
CA ASN A 39 -36.87 -38.62 -14.70
C ASN A 39 -37.04 -40.10 -14.27
N HIS A 40 -36.82 -40.47 -13.01
CA HIS A 40 -36.93 -41.86 -12.52
C HIS A 40 -38.30 -42.19 -11.90
N HIS A 41 -38.73 -43.46 -11.96
CA HIS A 41 -40.13 -43.92 -11.78
C HIS A 41 -40.71 -43.93 -10.34
N ASP A 42 -40.03 -43.36 -9.34
CA ASP A 42 -40.47 -43.40 -7.93
C ASP A 42 -41.11 -42.08 -7.47
N ASN A 43 -42.42 -42.10 -7.18
CA ASN A 43 -43.20 -40.90 -6.84
C ASN A 43 -42.80 -40.26 -5.50
N THR A 44 -42.31 -41.03 -4.52
CA THR A 44 -41.90 -40.47 -3.22
C THR A 44 -40.53 -39.81 -3.31
N ALA A 45 -39.63 -40.37 -4.13
CA ALA A 45 -38.34 -39.77 -4.44
C ALA A 45 -38.48 -38.46 -5.23
N LYS A 46 -39.42 -38.40 -6.19
CA LYS A 46 -39.72 -37.19 -6.98
C LYS A 46 -40.11 -35.99 -6.13
N THR A 47 -41.01 -36.17 -5.15
CA THR A 47 -41.45 -35.04 -4.31
C THR A 47 -40.29 -34.45 -3.50
N ARG A 48 -39.40 -35.31 -2.99
CA ARG A 48 -38.23 -34.87 -2.23
C ARG A 48 -37.18 -34.21 -3.12
N ASP A 49 -36.84 -34.83 -4.24
CA ASP A 49 -35.83 -34.32 -5.18
C ASP A 49 -36.29 -32.99 -5.83
N SER A 50 -37.59 -32.82 -6.08
CA SER A 50 -38.19 -31.56 -6.53
C SER A 50 -38.12 -30.44 -5.47
N GLN A 51 -38.29 -30.78 -4.19
CA GLN A 51 -38.13 -29.83 -3.09
C GLN A 51 -36.66 -29.40 -2.93
N ASP A 52 -35.72 -30.34 -3.03
CA ASP A 52 -34.28 -30.07 -2.96
C ASP A 52 -33.83 -29.22 -4.17
N CYS A 53 -34.34 -29.50 -5.36
CA CYS A 53 -34.10 -28.67 -6.54
C CYS A 53 -34.61 -27.24 -6.34
N SER A 54 -35.80 -27.08 -5.76
CA SER A 54 -36.37 -25.77 -5.45
C SER A 54 -35.51 -24.98 -4.46
N GLN A 55 -34.91 -25.64 -3.46
CA GLN A 55 -33.96 -25.01 -2.53
C GLN A 55 -32.69 -24.52 -3.23
N LYS A 56 -32.13 -25.31 -4.16
CA LYS A 56 -30.96 -24.90 -4.94
C LYS A 56 -31.25 -23.70 -5.84
N VAL A 57 -32.46 -23.62 -6.40
CA VAL A 57 -32.90 -22.44 -7.17
C VAL A 57 -32.98 -21.19 -6.28
N LEU A 58 -33.49 -21.31 -5.05
CA LEU A 58 -33.49 -20.20 -4.08
C LEU A 58 -32.07 -19.78 -3.68
N GLU A 59 -31.15 -20.74 -3.54
CA GLU A 59 -29.74 -20.45 -3.28
C GLU A 59 -29.11 -19.67 -4.45
N LEU A 60 -29.36 -20.09 -5.69
CA LEU A 60 -28.92 -19.38 -6.89
C LEU A 60 -29.43 -17.94 -6.91
N GLN A 61 -30.71 -17.73 -6.63
CA GLN A 61 -31.30 -16.38 -6.54
C GLN A 61 -30.58 -15.52 -5.51
N LYS A 62 -30.35 -16.06 -4.30
CA LYS A 62 -29.63 -15.35 -3.25
C LYS A 62 -28.21 -14.98 -3.66
N ARG A 63 -27.47 -15.89 -4.32
CA ARG A 63 -26.10 -15.62 -4.80
C ARG A 63 -26.09 -14.56 -5.91
N LEU A 64 -27.10 -14.54 -6.79
CA LEU A 64 -27.25 -13.51 -7.82
C LEU A 64 -27.55 -12.13 -7.21
N ASP A 65 -28.41 -12.07 -6.20
CA ASP A 65 -28.70 -10.82 -5.49
C ASP A 65 -27.46 -10.29 -4.76
N GLN A 66 -26.71 -11.17 -4.10
CA GLN A 66 -25.43 -10.85 -3.48
C GLN A 66 -24.43 -10.29 -4.51
N ALA A 67 -24.23 -11.00 -5.63
CA ALA A 67 -23.37 -10.54 -6.72
C ALA A 67 -23.80 -9.16 -7.24
N ARG A 68 -25.11 -8.92 -7.38
CA ARG A 68 -25.64 -7.61 -7.80
C ARG A 68 -25.31 -6.52 -6.79
N THR A 69 -25.40 -6.80 -5.49
CA THR A 69 -25.01 -5.84 -4.45
C THR A 69 -23.53 -5.56 -4.46
N GLU A 70 -22.68 -6.57 -4.61
CA GLU A 70 -21.22 -6.41 -4.65
C GLU A 70 -20.77 -5.63 -5.89
N ILE A 71 -21.33 -5.92 -7.07
CA ILE A 71 -21.05 -5.18 -8.31
C ILE A 71 -21.41 -3.70 -8.18
N ARG A 72 -22.52 -3.37 -7.50
CA ARG A 72 -22.94 -1.98 -7.26
C ARG A 72 -21.98 -1.21 -6.35
N MET A 73 -21.19 -1.90 -5.53
CA MET A 73 -20.19 -1.27 -4.68
C MET A 73 -18.87 -0.99 -5.42
N LEU A 74 -18.73 -1.45 -6.67
CA LEU A 74 -17.53 -1.21 -7.45
C LEU A 74 -17.39 0.28 -7.78
N PRO A 75 -16.21 0.87 -7.54
CA PRO A 75 -15.97 2.26 -7.87
C PRO A 75 -16.01 2.46 -9.39
N GLY A 76 -16.57 3.57 -9.83
CA GLY A 76 -16.57 3.92 -11.24
C GLY A 76 -17.74 3.35 -12.06
N ILE A 77 -18.56 2.44 -11.50
CA ILE A 77 -19.63 1.76 -12.25
C ILE A 77 -20.76 2.70 -12.71
N ASP A 78 -20.97 3.81 -12.00
CA ASP A 78 -21.98 4.82 -12.33
C ASP A 78 -21.54 5.80 -13.42
N PHE A 79 -20.26 5.76 -13.82
CA PHE A 79 -19.70 6.72 -14.76
C PHE A 79 -19.64 6.14 -16.17
N SER A 80 -19.97 6.97 -17.15
CA SER A 80 -19.67 6.63 -18.54
C SER A 80 -18.17 6.60 -18.78
N LYS A 81 -17.73 5.85 -19.79
CA LYS A 81 -16.33 5.81 -20.21
C LYS A 81 -15.75 7.22 -20.45
N GLU A 82 -16.53 8.10 -21.08
CA GLU A 82 -16.11 9.49 -21.35
C GLU A 82 -15.93 10.28 -20.06
N GLN A 83 -16.85 10.14 -19.10
CA GLN A 83 -16.74 10.78 -17.79
C GLN A 83 -15.51 10.29 -17.02
N GLN A 84 -15.24 8.99 -17.04
CA GLN A 84 -14.04 8.41 -16.41
C GLN A 84 -12.75 8.97 -17.03
N LEU A 85 -12.70 9.09 -18.36
CA LEU A 85 -11.54 9.65 -19.07
C LEU A 85 -11.33 11.13 -18.74
N ASN A 86 -12.41 11.92 -18.74
CA ASN A 86 -12.35 13.35 -18.38
C ASN A 86 -11.87 13.54 -16.94
N HIS A 87 -12.36 12.72 -15.99
CA HIS A 87 -11.91 12.76 -14.61
C HIS A 87 -10.42 12.39 -14.48
N LEU A 88 -9.97 11.40 -15.24
CA LEU A 88 -8.56 11.00 -15.30
C LEU A 88 -7.67 12.11 -15.87
N GLU A 89 -8.12 12.83 -16.90
CA GLU A 89 -7.39 13.97 -17.46
C GLU A 89 -7.32 15.14 -16.46
N ALA A 90 -8.41 15.43 -15.75
CA ALA A 90 -8.44 16.42 -14.68
C ALA A 90 -7.47 16.05 -13.53
N LEU A 91 -7.42 14.78 -13.13
CA LEU A 91 -6.46 14.30 -12.12
C LEU A 91 -5.01 14.43 -12.60
N LYS A 92 -4.72 14.09 -13.86
CA LYS A 92 -3.38 14.25 -14.44
C LYS A 92 -2.93 15.71 -14.47
N THR A 93 -3.82 16.62 -14.87
CA THR A 93 -3.51 18.06 -14.90
C THR A 93 -3.29 18.60 -13.49
N GLN A 94 -4.14 18.22 -12.52
CA GLN A 94 -3.96 18.58 -11.11
C GLN A 94 -2.62 18.08 -10.55
N LEU A 95 -2.26 16.83 -10.85
CA LEU A 95 -0.99 16.25 -10.42
C LEU A 95 0.20 16.99 -11.03
N ARG A 96 0.14 17.32 -12.32
CA ARG A 96 1.19 18.11 -12.99
C ARG A 96 1.39 19.46 -12.32
N LEU A 97 0.30 20.19 -12.08
CA LEU A 97 0.35 21.50 -11.42
C LEU A 97 0.90 21.41 -9.99
N LYS A 98 0.49 20.40 -9.22
CA LYS A 98 1.04 20.15 -7.89
C LYS A 98 2.54 19.84 -7.93
N GLN A 99 2.99 19.04 -8.91
CA GLN A 99 4.41 18.75 -9.10
C GLN A 99 5.22 20.01 -9.48
N GLU A 100 4.73 20.81 -10.42
CA GLU A 100 5.35 22.10 -10.80
C GLU A 100 5.46 23.03 -9.59
N LEU A 101 4.42 23.09 -8.77
CA LEU A 101 4.41 23.89 -7.55
C LEU A 101 5.48 23.42 -6.56
N VAL A 102 5.54 22.11 -6.28
CA VAL A 102 6.57 21.52 -5.39
C VAL A 102 7.98 21.77 -5.95
N GLN A 103 8.18 21.62 -7.26
CA GLN A 103 9.46 21.92 -7.90
C GLN A 103 9.84 23.38 -7.74
N LYS A 104 8.90 24.31 -7.94
CA LYS A 104 9.11 25.74 -7.75
C LYS A 104 9.49 26.06 -6.31
N TYR A 105 8.80 25.48 -5.33
CA TYR A 105 9.16 25.66 -3.91
C TYR A 105 10.52 25.04 -3.57
N ARG A 106 10.85 23.86 -4.08
CA ARG A 106 12.19 23.27 -3.91
C ARG A 106 13.27 24.17 -4.50
N TYR A 107 13.05 24.69 -5.70
CA TYR A 107 13.98 25.61 -6.35
C TYR A 107 14.12 26.90 -5.54
N ILE A 108 13.02 27.54 -5.13
CA ILE A 108 13.09 28.78 -4.33
C ILE A 108 13.78 28.53 -2.98
N ILE A 109 13.45 27.45 -2.28
CA ILE A 109 14.07 27.13 -0.98
C ILE A 109 15.57 26.83 -1.11
N LEU A 110 16.02 26.26 -2.23
CA LEU A 110 17.43 25.94 -2.45
C LEU A 110 18.21 27.13 -3.07
N ALA A 111 17.63 27.80 -4.06
CA ALA A 111 18.26 28.88 -4.81
C ALA A 111 18.27 30.20 -4.03
N ASN A 112 17.21 30.52 -3.27
CA ASN A 112 17.18 31.72 -2.44
C ASN A 112 18.04 31.58 -1.17
N ASN A 113 18.59 30.38 -0.95
CA ASN A 113 19.44 30.00 0.17
C ASN A 113 20.79 29.48 -0.32
N GLU A 114 21.27 29.87 -1.50
CA GLU A 114 22.60 29.45 -1.95
C GLU A 114 23.67 29.84 -0.91
N GLN A 115 23.58 31.05 -0.35
CA GLN A 115 24.41 31.49 0.78
C GLN A 115 24.18 30.69 2.06
N LEU A 116 22.95 30.25 2.33
CA LEU A 116 22.64 29.45 3.52
C LEU A 116 23.17 28.02 3.36
N VAL A 117 23.03 27.40 2.19
CA VAL A 117 23.60 26.09 1.85
C VAL A 117 25.12 26.15 1.89
N GLN A 118 25.72 27.22 1.34
CA GLN A 118 27.16 27.45 1.39
C GLN A 118 27.63 27.63 2.84
N ARG A 119 26.97 28.50 3.63
CA ARG A 119 27.24 28.62 5.07
C ARG A 119 27.00 27.34 5.87
N LEU A 120 25.98 26.57 5.53
CA LEU A 120 25.71 25.26 6.16
C LEU A 120 26.81 24.28 5.82
N SER A 121 27.26 24.20 4.58
CA SER A 121 28.36 23.33 4.15
C SER A 121 29.70 23.73 4.78
N GLU A 122 29.89 25.04 5.00
CA GLU A 122 31.03 25.58 5.71
C GLU A 122 30.91 25.40 7.22
N SER A 123 29.72 25.18 7.76
CA SER A 123 29.52 24.97 9.20
C SER A 123 30.18 23.68 9.69
N TYR A 124 30.83 23.77 10.85
CA TYR A 124 31.49 22.65 11.51
C TYR A 124 30.60 21.40 11.72
N PRO A 125 29.33 21.50 12.18
CA PRO A 125 28.50 20.30 12.37
C PRO A 125 28.20 19.57 11.06
N MET A 126 27.92 20.29 9.97
CA MET A 126 27.66 19.67 8.66
C MET A 126 28.93 19.04 8.07
N ARG A 127 30.06 19.73 8.19
CA ARG A 127 31.37 19.21 7.74
C ARG A 127 31.77 17.95 8.51
N ARG A 128 31.51 17.91 9.82
CA ARG A 128 31.76 16.73 10.65
C ARG A 128 30.81 15.57 10.30
N ALA A 129 29.54 15.85 10.02
CA ALA A 129 28.58 14.85 9.55
C ALA A 129 29.01 14.27 8.20
N ALA A 130 29.42 15.12 7.25
CA ALA A 130 29.94 14.68 5.95
C ALA A 130 31.21 13.81 6.11
N GLN A 131 32.16 14.20 6.97
CA GLN A 131 33.33 13.39 7.29
C GLN A 131 32.95 12.04 7.93
N LEU A 132 31.96 12.01 8.82
CA LEU A 132 31.46 10.78 9.43
C LEU A 132 30.85 9.86 8.36
N VAL A 133 30.02 10.41 7.46
CA VAL A 133 29.41 9.66 6.35
C VAL A 133 30.46 9.10 5.41
N VAL A 134 31.46 9.90 5.01
CA VAL A 134 32.57 9.44 4.17
C VAL A 134 33.35 8.33 4.86
N ARG A 135 33.61 8.48 6.16
CA ARG A 135 34.31 7.45 6.95
C ARG A 135 33.47 6.18 7.08
N LEU A 136 32.16 6.29 7.24
CA LEU A 136 31.24 5.15 7.27
C LEU A 136 31.14 4.46 5.90
N MET A 137 31.16 5.22 4.80
CA MET A 137 31.18 4.64 3.46
C MET A 137 32.51 3.92 3.15
N TYR A 138 33.64 4.51 3.52
CA TYR A 138 34.95 3.90 3.31
C TYR A 138 35.24 2.74 4.27
N SER A 139 34.87 2.87 5.55
CA SER A 139 34.93 1.74 6.49
C SER A 139 33.90 0.67 6.17
N GLY A 140 32.77 1.08 5.58
CA GLY A 140 31.72 0.20 5.09
C GLY A 140 32.13 -0.58 3.85
N LYS A 141 33.08 -0.09 3.03
CA LYS A 141 33.64 -0.88 1.92
C LYS A 141 34.28 -2.18 2.44
N ASN A 142 34.99 -2.15 3.56
CA ASN A 142 35.57 -3.35 4.17
C ASN A 142 34.47 -4.27 4.74
N PHE A 143 33.38 -3.72 5.28
CA PHE A 143 32.23 -4.48 5.77
C PHE A 143 31.37 -5.08 4.64
N ILE A 144 31.27 -4.38 3.50
CA ILE A 144 30.59 -4.82 2.27
C ILE A 144 31.38 -5.96 1.60
N GLU A 145 32.71 -5.90 1.67
CA GLU A 145 33.61 -6.93 1.18
C GLU A 145 33.55 -8.21 2.04
N GLU A 146 33.43 -8.09 3.36
CA GLU A 146 33.26 -9.22 4.29
C GLU A 146 31.88 -9.92 4.19
N GLN A 147 30.79 -9.20 3.87
CA GLN A 147 29.44 -9.78 3.77
C GLN A 147 29.02 -10.27 2.36
N LYS A 148 29.92 -10.31 1.36
CA LYS A 148 29.61 -10.73 -0.03
C LYS A 148 28.43 -9.96 -0.67
N LEU A 149 28.21 -8.69 -0.31
CA LEU A 149 27.19 -7.85 -0.95
C LEU A 149 27.77 -7.21 -2.22
N GLN A 150 28.00 -8.02 -3.26
CA GLN A 150 28.58 -7.59 -4.55
C GLN A 150 27.61 -6.83 -5.47
N GLY A 151 26.37 -6.56 -5.04
CA GLY A 151 25.36 -5.85 -5.82
C GLY A 151 25.10 -4.43 -5.32
N ARG A 152 24.72 -3.51 -6.24
CA ARG A 152 24.19 -2.17 -5.89
C ARG A 152 23.17 -2.32 -4.76
N LEU A 153 23.42 -1.69 -3.60
CA LEU A 153 22.49 -1.66 -2.48
C LEU A 153 21.14 -1.11 -2.95
N THR A 154 20.08 -1.90 -2.81
CA THR A 154 18.73 -1.41 -3.07
C THR A 154 18.32 -0.40 -1.98
N PRO A 155 17.42 0.56 -2.28
CA PRO A 155 16.98 1.56 -1.31
C PRO A 155 16.40 0.95 -0.02
N GLU A 156 15.83 -0.25 -0.10
CA GLU A 156 15.29 -0.96 1.05
C GLU A 156 16.36 -1.60 1.94
N GLN A 157 17.39 -2.19 1.32
CA GLN A 157 18.55 -2.74 2.05
C GLN A 157 19.31 -1.63 2.79
N PHE A 158 19.43 -0.46 2.16
CA PHE A 158 20.01 0.72 2.80
C PHE A 158 19.17 1.19 4.00
N ARG A 159 17.84 1.24 3.87
CA ARG A 159 16.95 1.57 5.00
C ARG A 159 17.03 0.58 6.15
N ALA A 160 17.14 -0.72 5.86
CA ALA A 160 17.33 -1.74 6.88
C ALA A 160 18.64 -1.52 7.64
N LEU A 161 19.74 -1.33 6.93
CA LEU A 161 21.05 -1.03 7.52
C LEU A 161 21.02 0.25 8.37
N MET A 162 20.39 1.31 7.88
CA MET A 162 20.27 2.57 8.64
C MET A 162 19.43 2.41 9.91
N ARG A 163 18.42 1.54 9.92
CA ARG A 163 17.65 1.22 11.13
C ARG A 163 18.51 0.50 12.17
N ASP A 164 19.34 -0.44 11.74
CA ASP A 164 20.26 -1.18 12.63
C ASP A 164 21.37 -0.27 13.18
N VAL A 165 21.91 0.63 12.35
CA VAL A 165 22.88 1.64 12.81
C VAL A 165 22.23 2.58 13.82
N ALA A 166 20.99 3.04 13.58
CA ALA A 166 20.29 3.94 14.48
C ALA A 166 19.98 3.28 15.83
N SER A 167 19.53 2.02 15.84
CA SER A 167 19.24 1.28 17.08
C SER A 167 20.51 1.05 17.90
N ASN A 168 21.61 0.66 17.25
CA ASN A 168 22.91 0.48 17.90
C ASN A 168 23.46 1.79 18.47
N PHE A 169 23.37 2.89 17.72
CA PHE A 169 23.83 4.20 18.19
C PHE A 169 22.99 4.71 19.38
N GLN A 170 21.67 4.51 19.34
CA GLN A 170 20.78 4.87 20.44
C GLN A 170 21.11 4.09 21.71
N ASN A 171 21.42 2.80 21.58
CA ASN A 171 21.85 1.97 22.71
C ASN A 171 23.21 2.42 23.26
N GLN A 172 24.17 2.78 22.40
CA GLN A 172 25.46 3.32 22.81
C GLN A 172 25.33 4.68 23.53
N ILE A 173 24.46 5.57 23.06
CA ILE A 173 24.19 6.84 23.75
C ILE A 173 23.59 6.60 25.12
N LYS A 174 22.59 5.72 25.24
CA LYS A 174 21.96 5.38 26.52
C LYS A 174 22.99 4.82 27.50
N GLN A 175 23.83 3.89 27.06
CA GLN A 175 24.91 3.33 27.87
C GLN A 175 25.94 4.40 28.28
N ALA A 176 26.34 5.29 27.37
CA ALA A 176 27.25 6.38 27.68
C ALA A 176 26.65 7.36 28.70
N GLN A 177 25.36 7.69 28.58
CA GLN A 177 24.65 8.52 29.54
C GLN A 177 24.53 7.86 30.92
N GLU A 178 24.23 6.56 30.98
CA GLU A 178 24.22 5.82 32.24
C GLU A 178 25.60 5.75 32.90
N ASN A 179 26.65 5.54 32.11
CA ASN A 179 28.03 5.52 32.60
C ASN A 179 28.50 6.88 33.09
N LEU A 180 28.12 7.98 32.42
CA LEU A 180 28.37 9.34 32.90
C LEU A 180 27.60 9.64 34.18
N ARG A 181 26.33 9.20 34.26
CA ARG A 181 25.50 9.37 35.46
C ARG A 181 26.03 8.58 36.65
N LYS A 182 26.64 7.41 36.42
CA LYS A 182 27.35 6.63 37.44
C LYS A 182 28.67 7.27 37.87
N LYS A 183 29.36 8.01 36.98
CA LYS A 183 30.60 8.74 37.32
C LYS A 183 30.36 10.08 38.03
N MET A 184 29.14 10.63 37.98
CA MET A 184 28.75 11.87 38.68
C MET A 184 28.08 11.63 40.05
N LYS A 185 27.94 10.37 40.47
CA LYS A 185 27.56 9.96 41.83
C LYS A 185 28.81 9.50 42.58
#